data_AF-A0A4Y6PP57-F1
#
_entry.id   AF-A0A4Y6PP57-F1
#
_cell.length_a   1.000
_cell.length_b   1.000
_cell.length_c   1.000
_cell.angle_alpha   90.00
_cell.angle_beta   90.00
_cell.angle_gamma   90.00
#
_symmetry.space_group_name_H-M   'P 1'
#
loop_
_entity.id
_entity.type
_entity.pdbx_description
1 polymer ?
#
loop_
_entity_poly.entity_id
_entity_poly.type
_entity_poly.pdbx_seq_one_letter_code
_entity_poly.pdbx_strand_id
1 'polypeptide(L)'
;MASVHGVAQPKLISTSPAAQSAQASISVVQLLRKQFGSWLFSQLSLVRIADSECERSWKETFRWIKDRGLHGVEYGVSDAHQGLVNAVHECFQGASWQRCQTHFRRNLSDRTPKRHQDARHGGLDRIFKADDKNAARQAFNELAAELEGKADKAIEMLELGMEDATAVLDLPEKYHRRLRTTNMLERLIEDGI
;
A
#
# COMPACT_ATOMS: atom_id res chain seq x y z
N MET A 1 1.24 20.53 75.31
CA MET A 1 1.82 21.15 74.09
C MET A 1 2.64 20.11 73.36
N ALA A 2 2.13 19.58 72.23
CA ALA A 2 2.91 19.07 71.08
C ALA A 2 1.95 18.46 70.03
N SER A 3 1.99 19.03 68.82
CA SER A 3 1.81 18.46 67.47
C SER A 3 0.57 17.64 67.06
N VAL A 4 -0.43 18.35 66.51
CA VAL A 4 -0.80 18.42 65.08
C VAL A 4 -0.44 17.24 64.13
N HIS A 5 -1.52 16.67 63.57
CA HIS A 5 -1.76 16.11 62.22
C HIS A 5 -1.07 14.84 61.70
N GLY A 6 -1.91 13.97 61.12
CA GLY A 6 -1.52 12.89 60.21
C GLY A 6 -2.74 12.11 59.71
N VAL A 7 -3.64 12.76 58.97
CA VAL A 7 -4.69 12.05 58.19
C VAL A 7 -3.98 11.31 57.06
N ALA A 8 -4.02 9.97 57.08
CA ALA A 8 -3.47 9.13 56.03
C ALA A 8 -4.26 9.33 54.73
N GLN A 9 -3.61 9.90 53.70
CA GLN A 9 -4.16 9.97 52.36
C GLN A 9 -4.08 8.59 51.67
N PRO A 10 -5.07 8.22 50.84
CA PRO A 10 -5.06 6.95 50.11
C PRO A 10 -3.92 6.91 49.09
N LYS A 11 -3.18 5.80 49.08
CA LYS A 11 -2.17 5.48 48.05
C LYS A 11 -2.83 5.48 46.67
N LEU A 12 -2.53 6.50 45.87
CA LEU A 12 -2.77 6.49 44.43
C LEU A 12 -2.01 5.32 43.83
N ILE A 13 -2.76 4.35 43.31
CA ILE A 13 -2.23 3.28 42.47
C ILE A 13 -1.65 3.98 41.24
N SER A 14 -0.33 3.91 41.12
CA SER A 14 0.43 4.36 39.96
C SER A 14 -0.13 3.66 38.72
N THR A 15 -0.73 4.45 37.84
CA THR A 15 -1.12 4.05 36.49
C THR A 15 0.15 3.78 35.68
N SER A 16 0.34 2.53 35.26
CA SER A 16 1.34 2.19 34.25
C SER A 16 0.86 2.69 32.88
N PRO A 17 1.65 3.48 32.13
CA PRO A 17 1.29 3.89 30.79
C PRO A 17 1.71 2.79 29.80
N ALA A 18 0.83 1.82 29.59
CA ALA A 18 0.88 0.98 28.39
C ALA A 18 -0.15 1.49 27.36
N ALA A 19 -0.11 2.79 27.07
CA ALA A 19 -0.67 3.32 25.84
C ALA A 19 0.42 3.20 24.77
N GLN A 20 0.54 2.02 24.15
CA GLN A 20 1.09 1.97 22.80
C GLN A 20 0.19 2.89 21.98
N SER A 21 0.76 3.98 21.44
CA SER A 21 0.06 4.86 20.53
C SER A 21 -0.49 4.02 19.38
N ALA A 22 -1.81 3.85 19.30
CA ALA A 22 -2.46 3.29 18.13
C ALA A 22 -2.15 4.24 16.98
N GLN A 23 -1.19 3.84 16.14
CA GLN A 23 -0.86 4.58 14.94
C GLN A 23 -2.02 4.32 13.98
N ALA A 24 -2.97 5.26 13.90
CA ALA A 24 -4.03 5.21 12.91
C ALA A 24 -3.39 5.09 11.53
N SER A 25 -3.55 3.94 10.90
CA SER A 25 -2.96 3.65 9.60
C SER A 25 -3.96 4.04 8.52
N ILE A 26 -3.63 5.02 7.69
CA ILE A 26 -4.41 5.39 6.51
C ILE A 26 -3.95 4.49 5.37
N SER A 27 -4.79 3.53 5.01
CA SER A 27 -4.57 2.68 3.85
C SER A 27 -5.62 2.96 2.80
N VAL A 28 -5.13 3.08 1.57
CA VAL A 28 -5.94 3.38 0.39
C VAL A 28 -6.00 2.15 -0.51
N VAL A 29 -7.22 1.77 -0.89
CA VAL A 29 -7.45 0.74 -1.90
C VAL A 29 -8.24 1.34 -3.05
N GLN A 30 -7.74 1.14 -4.27
CA GLN A 30 -8.49 1.41 -5.49
C GLN A 30 -9.00 0.10 -6.06
N LEU A 31 -10.30 0.02 -6.32
CA LEU A 31 -10.92 -1.13 -6.97
C LEU A 31 -11.54 -0.71 -8.30
N LEU A 32 -11.27 -1.49 -9.34
CA LEU A 32 -11.91 -1.37 -10.65
C LEU A 32 -12.95 -2.49 -10.80
N ARG A 33 -14.16 -2.11 -11.19
CA ARG A 33 -15.20 -3.05 -11.60
C ARG A 33 -15.52 -2.92 -13.08
N LYS A 34 -16.01 -4.01 -13.67
CA LYS A 34 -16.61 -4.02 -15.01
C LYS A 34 -18.14 -3.92 -14.89
N GLN A 35 -18.78 -3.15 -15.77
CA GLN A 35 -20.25 -3.09 -15.87
C GLN A 35 -20.70 -3.46 -17.28
N PHE A 36 -21.64 -4.41 -17.37
CA PHE A 36 -22.38 -4.78 -18.59
C PHE A 36 -21.48 -5.07 -19.81
N GLY A 37 -20.46 -5.92 -19.66
CA GLY A 37 -19.63 -6.40 -20.78
C GLY A 37 -18.65 -5.36 -21.37
N SER A 38 -18.79 -4.09 -21.00
CA SER A 38 -17.85 -3.02 -21.34
C SER A 38 -16.98 -2.66 -20.14
N TRP A 39 -15.78 -2.14 -20.40
CA TRP A 39 -14.96 -1.53 -19.35
C TRP A 39 -15.54 -0.17 -18.94
N LEU A 40 -16.75 -0.15 -18.37
CA LEU A 40 -17.30 1.05 -17.76
C LEU A 40 -16.54 1.31 -16.46
N PHE A 41 -15.77 2.38 -16.46
CA PHE A 41 -14.91 2.73 -15.34
C PHE A 41 -15.77 3.17 -14.15
N SER A 42 -15.80 2.36 -13.09
CA SER A 42 -16.28 2.78 -11.78
C SER A 42 -15.19 2.50 -10.76
N GLN A 43 -14.50 3.56 -10.34
CA GLN A 43 -13.48 3.53 -9.30
C GLN A 43 -14.16 3.62 -7.95
N LEU A 44 -13.93 2.62 -7.11
CA LEU A 44 -14.16 2.75 -5.69
C LEU A 44 -12.83 3.00 -5.00
N SER A 45 -12.82 4.06 -4.20
CA SER A 45 -11.67 4.46 -3.38
C SER A 45 -12.06 4.27 -1.93
N LEU A 46 -11.34 3.41 -1.23
CA LEU A 46 -11.59 3.12 0.18
C LEU A 46 -10.49 3.78 1.01
N VAL A 47 -10.89 4.51 2.04
CA VAL A 47 -10.02 5.01 3.10
C VAL A 47 -10.47 4.37 4.39
N ARG A 48 -9.52 3.79 5.13
CA ARG A 48 -9.79 3.22 6.44
C ARG A 48 -8.84 3.86 7.45
N ILE A 49 -9.40 4.24 8.60
CA ILE A 49 -8.66 4.57 9.81
C ILE A 49 -8.93 3.42 10.77
N ALA A 50 -7.89 2.73 11.20
CA ALA A 50 -8.01 1.61 12.12
C ALA A 50 -6.80 1.52 13.04
N ASP A 51 -7.01 0.88 14.20
CA ASP A 51 -5.95 0.64 15.19
C ASP A 51 -4.95 -0.43 14.74
N SER A 52 -5.29 -1.23 13.70
CA SER A 52 -4.37 -2.19 13.08
C SER A 52 -4.75 -2.57 11.64
N GLU A 53 -3.75 -2.69 10.77
CA GLU A 53 -3.87 -3.17 9.38
C GLU A 53 -3.89 -4.70 9.26
N CYS A 54 -4.56 -5.41 10.18
CA CYS A 54 -4.62 -6.87 10.11
C CYS A 54 -5.59 -7.38 9.04
N GLU A 55 -5.37 -8.62 8.59
CA GLU A 55 -6.18 -9.27 7.57
C GLU A 55 -7.68 -9.32 7.91
N ARG A 56 -8.00 -9.63 9.18
CA ARG A 56 -9.38 -9.68 9.68
C ARG A 56 -10.11 -8.36 9.44
N SER A 57 -9.43 -7.25 9.77
CA SER A 57 -10.03 -5.92 9.76
C SER A 57 -10.25 -5.42 8.32
N TRP A 58 -9.38 -5.81 7.39
CA TRP A 58 -9.60 -5.62 5.95
C TRP A 58 -10.75 -6.45 5.40
N LYS A 59 -10.84 -7.73 5.77
CA LYS A 59 -11.96 -8.61 5.37
C LYS A 59 -13.31 -8.06 5.82
N GLU A 60 -13.41 -7.59 7.06
CA GLU A 60 -14.63 -6.94 7.58
C GLU A 60 -15.02 -5.73 6.73
N THR A 61 -14.05 -4.91 6.36
CA THR A 61 -14.28 -3.72 5.53
C THR A 61 -14.73 -4.08 4.13
N PHE A 62 -14.08 -5.08 3.50
CA PHE A 62 -14.47 -5.56 2.17
C PHE A 62 -15.85 -6.22 2.16
N ARG A 63 -16.23 -6.96 3.21
CA ARG A 63 -17.59 -7.49 3.37
C ARG A 63 -18.61 -6.36 3.51
N TRP A 64 -18.32 -5.38 4.37
CA TRP A 64 -19.18 -4.22 4.60
C TRP A 64 -19.49 -3.39 3.34
N ILE A 65 -18.53 -3.22 2.43
CA ILE A 65 -18.76 -2.54 1.13
C ILE A 65 -19.48 -3.44 0.12
N LYS A 66 -19.27 -4.75 0.15
CA LYS A 66 -20.01 -5.70 -0.70
C LYS A 66 -21.49 -5.73 -0.34
N ASP A 67 -21.80 -5.73 0.95
CA ASP A 67 -23.18 -5.67 1.45
C ASP A 67 -23.90 -4.37 1.02
N ARG A 68 -23.13 -3.33 0.70
CA ARG A 68 -23.62 -2.05 0.15
C ARG A 68 -23.64 -1.99 -1.38
N GLY A 69 -23.44 -3.13 -2.06
CA GLY A 69 -23.58 -3.24 -3.50
C GLY A 69 -22.26 -3.16 -4.28
N LEU A 70 -21.09 -3.30 -3.64
CA LEU A 70 -19.87 -3.58 -4.39
C LEU A 70 -19.90 -5.01 -4.95
N HIS A 71 -19.83 -5.12 -6.27
CA HIS A 71 -19.73 -6.38 -7.00
C HIS A 71 -18.91 -6.18 -8.28
N GLY A 72 -18.44 -7.28 -8.88
CA GLY A 72 -17.75 -7.27 -10.17
C GLY A 72 -16.35 -6.64 -10.14
N VAL A 73 -15.66 -6.69 -9.00
CA VAL A 73 -14.27 -6.21 -8.89
C VAL A 73 -13.35 -7.13 -9.69
N GLU A 74 -12.61 -6.55 -10.62
CA GLU A 74 -11.67 -7.27 -11.49
C GLU A 74 -10.20 -6.88 -11.23
N TYR A 75 -9.97 -5.72 -10.62
CA TYR A 75 -8.62 -5.21 -10.37
C TYR A 75 -8.55 -4.39 -9.07
N GLY A 76 -7.47 -4.57 -8.30
CA GLY A 76 -7.20 -3.84 -7.07
C GLY A 76 -5.80 -3.23 -7.04
N VAL A 77 -5.66 -2.04 -6.46
CA VAL A 77 -4.35 -1.40 -6.20
C VAL A 77 -4.27 -1.01 -4.74
N SER A 78 -3.18 -1.39 -4.08
CA SER A 78 -2.92 -1.00 -2.68
C SER A 78 -1.43 -1.06 -2.32
N ASP A 79 -1.06 -0.65 -1.11
CA ASP A 79 0.24 -1.06 -0.55
C ASP A 79 0.31 -2.59 -0.37
N ALA A 80 1.52 -3.15 -0.26
CA ALA A 80 1.81 -4.58 -0.10
C ALA A 80 1.77 -5.04 1.36
N HIS A 81 0.91 -4.42 2.19
CA HIS A 81 0.71 -4.92 3.55
C HIS A 81 0.07 -6.30 3.49
N GLN A 82 0.73 -7.33 4.03
CA GLN A 82 0.32 -8.74 3.83
C GLN A 82 -1.15 -9.00 4.18
N GLY A 83 -1.64 -8.42 5.29
CA GLY A 83 -3.03 -8.59 5.70
C GLY A 83 -4.04 -8.00 4.69
N LEU A 84 -3.67 -6.89 4.03
CA LEU A 84 -4.48 -6.27 2.99
C LEU A 84 -4.50 -7.12 1.72
N VAL A 85 -3.32 -7.57 1.28
CA VAL A 85 -3.16 -8.42 0.08
C VAL A 85 -3.96 -9.72 0.23
N ASN A 86 -3.82 -10.40 1.37
CA ASN A 86 -4.59 -11.61 1.67
C ASN A 86 -6.10 -11.35 1.65
N ALA A 87 -6.54 -10.24 2.25
CA ALA A 87 -7.95 -9.87 2.27
C ALA A 87 -8.49 -9.57 0.87
N VAL A 88 -7.68 -8.94 -0.01
CA VAL A 88 -8.06 -8.70 -1.41
C VAL A 88 -8.24 -10.02 -2.14
N HIS A 89 -7.28 -10.95 -2.04
CA HIS A 89 -7.39 -12.25 -2.72
C HIS A 89 -8.58 -13.09 -2.24
N GLU A 90 -8.87 -13.09 -0.93
CA GLU A 90 -10.00 -13.85 -0.40
C GLU A 90 -11.33 -13.19 -0.73
N CYS A 91 -11.44 -11.87 -0.60
CA CYS A 91 -12.69 -11.17 -0.82
C CYS A 91 -12.99 -10.98 -2.30
N PHE A 92 -12.01 -10.79 -3.18
CA PHE A 92 -12.24 -10.50 -4.59
C PHE A 92 -11.62 -11.61 -5.45
N GLN A 93 -12.14 -12.83 -5.31
CA GLN A 93 -11.68 -13.98 -6.09
C GLN A 93 -11.75 -13.69 -7.59
N GLY A 94 -10.66 -13.99 -8.30
CA GLY A 94 -10.51 -13.72 -9.74
C GLY A 94 -10.10 -12.29 -10.08
N ALA A 95 -10.08 -11.36 -9.12
CA ALA A 95 -9.51 -10.04 -9.33
C ALA A 95 -7.97 -10.11 -9.37
N SER A 96 -7.37 -9.35 -10.29
CA SER A 96 -5.93 -9.10 -10.27
C SER A 96 -5.60 -8.05 -9.21
N TRP A 97 -4.40 -8.12 -8.64
CA TRP A 97 -3.93 -7.15 -7.66
C TRP A 97 -2.61 -6.52 -8.13
N GLN A 98 -2.45 -5.24 -7.83
CA GLN A 98 -1.23 -4.50 -8.06
C GLN A 98 -0.74 -3.83 -6.78
N ARG A 99 0.57 -3.94 -6.58
CA ARG A 99 1.29 -3.12 -5.61
C ARG A 99 1.39 -1.67 -6.10
N CYS A 100 1.00 -0.73 -5.25
CA CYS A 100 1.10 0.69 -5.51
C CYS A 100 2.56 1.10 -5.75
N GLN A 101 2.84 1.71 -6.91
CA GLN A 101 4.21 2.04 -7.32
C GLN A 101 4.85 3.13 -6.44
N THR A 102 4.06 4.03 -5.85
CA THR A 102 4.58 5.05 -4.92
C THR A 102 5.09 4.42 -3.63
N HIS A 103 4.29 3.55 -3.02
CA HIS A 103 4.70 2.83 -1.82
C HIS A 103 5.92 1.97 -2.10
N PHE A 104 5.94 1.29 -3.26
CA PHE A 104 7.10 0.50 -3.64
C PHE A 104 8.37 1.36 -3.84
N ARG A 105 8.27 2.55 -4.43
CA ARG A 105 9.37 3.53 -4.51
C ARG A 105 9.89 3.92 -3.12
N ARG A 106 8.97 4.22 -2.19
CA ARG A 106 9.32 4.57 -0.80
C ARG A 106 10.05 3.40 -0.14
N ASN A 107 9.54 2.18 -0.23
CA ASN A 107 10.16 0.99 0.36
C ASN A 107 11.56 0.70 -0.21
N LEU A 108 11.76 0.92 -1.51
CA LEU A 108 13.08 0.78 -2.15
C LEU A 108 14.03 1.91 -1.75
N SER A 109 13.51 3.10 -1.47
CA SER A 109 14.30 4.22 -0.95
C SER A 109 15.03 3.85 0.34
N ASP A 110 14.33 3.21 1.26
CA ASP A 110 14.88 2.80 2.56
C ASP A 110 15.97 1.72 2.45
N ARG A 111 16.00 1.00 1.32
CA ARG A 111 16.94 -0.10 1.05
C ARG A 111 18.07 0.26 0.09
N THR A 112 18.10 1.51 -0.38
CA THR A 112 19.11 1.98 -1.33
C THR A 112 20.02 3.01 -0.67
N PRO A 113 21.36 2.82 -0.65
CA PRO A 113 22.29 3.82 -0.16
C PRO A 113 22.10 5.17 -0.86
N LYS A 114 22.27 6.29 -0.13
CA LYS A 114 22.03 7.65 -0.65
C LYS A 114 22.70 7.92 -2.01
N ARG A 115 23.94 7.46 -2.18
CA ARG A 115 24.74 7.62 -3.41
C ARG A 115 24.17 6.91 -4.66
N HIS A 116 23.22 5.98 -4.50
CA HIS A 116 22.59 5.23 -5.59
C HIS A 116 21.09 5.53 -5.74
N GLN A 117 20.58 6.54 -5.03
CA GLN A 117 19.17 6.93 -5.06
C GLN A 117 18.75 7.41 -6.46
N ASP A 118 19.62 8.14 -7.16
CA ASP A 118 19.33 8.67 -8.50
C ASP A 118 19.25 7.56 -9.56
N ALA A 119 20.23 6.64 -9.55
CA ALA A 119 20.23 5.44 -10.38
C ALA A 119 18.92 4.64 -10.20
N ARG A 120 18.57 4.35 -8.95
CA ARG A 120 17.31 3.68 -8.61
C ARG A 120 16.08 4.47 -9.05
N HIS A 121 16.05 5.79 -8.85
CA HIS A 121 14.92 6.62 -9.28
C HIS A 121 14.73 6.56 -10.80
N GLY A 122 15.81 6.74 -11.57
CA GLY A 122 15.79 6.67 -13.02
C GLY A 122 15.41 5.28 -13.55
N GLY A 123 15.93 4.21 -12.96
CA GLY A 123 15.56 2.84 -13.34
C GLY A 123 14.11 2.51 -13.03
N LEU A 124 13.59 2.89 -11.85
CA LEU A 124 12.18 2.74 -11.51
C LEU A 124 11.27 3.54 -12.44
N ASP A 125 11.72 4.69 -12.92
CA ASP A 125 11.02 5.46 -13.95
C ASP A 125 10.93 4.71 -15.26
N ARG A 126 12.03 4.11 -15.74
CA ARG A 126 12.02 3.27 -16.94
C ARG A 126 11.09 2.08 -16.79
N ILE A 127 11.17 1.37 -15.66
CA ILE A 127 10.34 0.21 -15.34
C ILE A 127 8.85 0.58 -15.35
N PHE A 128 8.44 1.60 -14.59
CA PHE A 128 7.02 1.92 -14.43
C PHE A 128 6.42 2.70 -15.59
N LYS A 129 7.24 3.24 -16.50
CA LYS A 129 6.80 3.90 -17.73
C LYS A 129 6.88 3.00 -18.96
N ALA A 130 7.35 1.75 -18.81
CA ALA A 130 7.38 0.78 -19.89
C ALA A 130 5.99 0.56 -20.51
N ASP A 131 5.99 0.28 -21.82
CA ASP A 131 4.76 0.07 -22.60
C ASP A 131 4.17 -1.33 -22.39
N ASP A 132 5.03 -2.31 -22.13
CA ASP A 132 4.65 -3.70 -21.89
C ASP A 132 5.57 -4.40 -20.86
N LYS A 133 5.20 -5.62 -20.49
CA LYS A 133 5.93 -6.41 -19.48
C LYS A 133 7.35 -6.78 -19.90
N ASN A 134 7.62 -6.95 -21.20
CA ASN A 134 8.96 -7.28 -21.68
C ASN A 134 9.89 -6.06 -21.54
N ALA A 135 9.42 -4.89 -21.95
CA ALA A 135 10.14 -3.63 -21.76
C ALA A 135 10.37 -3.33 -20.27
N ALA A 136 9.36 -3.59 -19.43
CA ALA A 136 9.51 -3.43 -17.97
C ALA A 136 10.57 -4.39 -17.41
N ARG A 137 10.58 -5.66 -17.84
CA ARG A 137 11.57 -6.66 -17.43
C ARG A 137 12.97 -6.28 -17.89
N GLN A 138 13.12 -5.78 -19.10
CA GLN A 138 14.40 -5.30 -19.61
C GLN A 138 14.94 -4.14 -18.75
N ALA A 139 14.11 -3.13 -18.50
CA ALA A 139 14.48 -1.99 -17.66
C ALA A 139 14.83 -2.43 -16.22
N PHE A 140 14.15 -3.47 -15.70
CA PHE A 140 14.49 -4.09 -14.43
C PHE A 140 15.89 -4.72 -14.46
N ASN A 141 16.20 -5.54 -15.48
CA ASN A 141 17.50 -6.19 -15.59
C ASN A 141 18.64 -5.16 -15.69
N GLU A 142 18.43 -4.08 -16.44
CA GLU A 142 19.39 -2.98 -16.54
C GLU A 142 19.63 -2.31 -15.18
N LEU A 143 18.57 -2.03 -14.41
CA LEU A 143 18.70 -1.44 -13.08
C LEU A 143 19.36 -2.40 -12.09
N ALA A 144 19.03 -3.70 -12.15
CA ALA A 144 19.62 -4.71 -11.29
C ALA A 144 21.14 -4.79 -11.52
N ALA A 145 21.58 -4.85 -12.78
CA ALA A 145 23.00 -4.82 -13.13
C ALA A 145 23.69 -3.52 -12.69
N GLU A 146 23.02 -2.37 -12.80
CA GLU A 146 23.57 -1.10 -12.32
C GLU A 146 23.79 -1.08 -10.80
N LEU A 147 22.92 -1.74 -10.03
CA LEU A 147 22.93 -1.78 -8.57
C LEU A 147 23.67 -2.97 -7.96
N GLU A 148 24.13 -3.93 -8.78
CA GLU A 148 24.78 -5.15 -8.33
C GLU A 148 26.03 -4.86 -7.47
N GLY A 149 26.11 -5.47 -6.29
CA GLY A 149 27.17 -5.26 -5.30
C GLY A 149 27.13 -3.88 -4.62
N LYS A 150 26.15 -3.04 -4.95
CA LYS A 150 26.01 -1.65 -4.48
C LYS A 150 24.76 -1.46 -3.62
N ALA A 151 23.68 -2.17 -3.95
CA ALA A 151 22.39 -2.08 -3.29
C ALA A 151 21.61 -3.41 -3.36
N ASP A 152 22.23 -4.53 -2.99
CA ASP A 152 21.66 -5.88 -3.16
C ASP A 152 20.28 -6.06 -2.49
N LYS A 153 20.07 -5.44 -1.32
CA LYS A 153 18.75 -5.43 -0.64
C LYS A 153 17.65 -4.73 -1.44
N ALA A 154 18.01 -3.74 -2.27
CA ALA A 154 17.07 -3.10 -3.18
C ALA A 154 16.76 -3.99 -4.38
N ILE A 155 17.75 -4.75 -4.87
CA ILE A 155 17.57 -5.74 -5.95
C ILE A 155 16.63 -6.87 -5.49
N GLU A 156 16.90 -7.47 -4.33
CA GLU A 156 16.05 -8.51 -3.74
C GLU A 156 14.59 -8.03 -3.60
N MET A 157 14.39 -6.80 -3.10
CA MET A 157 13.04 -6.22 -3.01
C MET A 157 12.43 -5.95 -4.39
N LEU A 158 13.21 -5.51 -5.38
CA LEU A 158 12.73 -5.34 -6.74
C LEU A 158 12.25 -6.67 -7.31
N GLU A 159 13.05 -7.73 -7.21
CA GLU A 159 12.71 -9.08 -7.69
C GLU A 159 11.41 -9.59 -7.09
N LEU A 160 11.22 -9.44 -5.78
CA LEU A 160 10.03 -9.88 -5.07
C LEU A 160 8.77 -9.07 -5.39
N GLY A 161 8.90 -7.81 -5.82
CA GLY A 161 7.77 -6.89 -5.97
C GLY A 161 7.49 -6.41 -7.39
N MET A 162 8.35 -6.73 -8.36
CA MET A 162 8.30 -6.19 -9.71
C MET A 162 7.04 -6.61 -10.46
N GLU A 163 6.67 -7.89 -10.40
CA GLU A 163 5.49 -8.40 -11.10
C GLU A 163 4.23 -7.75 -10.55
N ASP A 164 4.09 -7.69 -9.22
CA ASP A 164 2.97 -7.03 -8.56
C ASP A 164 2.91 -5.54 -8.88
N ALA A 165 4.04 -4.85 -8.95
CA ALA A 165 4.09 -3.41 -9.24
C ALA A 165 3.80 -3.08 -10.72
N THR A 166 3.87 -4.07 -11.61
CA THR A 166 3.68 -3.91 -13.06
C THR A 166 2.48 -4.66 -13.63
N ALA A 167 1.65 -5.29 -12.78
CA ALA A 167 0.39 -5.93 -13.17
C ALA A 167 -0.56 -5.01 -13.99
N VAL A 168 -0.39 -3.69 -13.89
CA VAL A 168 -1.17 -2.73 -14.68
C VAL A 168 -0.99 -2.90 -16.19
N LEU A 169 0.14 -3.44 -16.60
CA LEU A 169 0.49 -3.67 -18.00
C LEU A 169 -0.36 -4.77 -18.64
N ASP A 170 -1.08 -5.58 -17.84
CA ASP A 170 -2.08 -6.54 -18.35
C ASP A 170 -3.41 -5.87 -18.71
N LEU A 171 -3.62 -4.62 -18.30
CA LEU A 171 -4.83 -3.87 -18.61
C LEU A 171 -4.68 -3.08 -19.92
N PRO A 172 -5.78 -2.69 -20.58
CA PRO A 172 -5.73 -1.73 -21.68
C PRO A 172 -4.99 -0.44 -21.30
N GLU A 173 -4.13 0.05 -22.19
CA GLU A 173 -3.20 1.19 -21.97
C GLU A 173 -3.86 2.42 -21.33
N LYS A 174 -5.10 2.73 -21.73
CA LYS A 174 -5.90 3.84 -21.18
C LYS A 174 -6.07 3.81 -19.65
N TYR A 175 -5.89 2.66 -18.99
CA TYR A 175 -5.98 2.52 -17.54
C TYR A 175 -4.63 2.67 -16.82
N HIS A 176 -3.52 2.52 -17.53
CA HIS A 176 -2.18 2.45 -16.92
C HIS A 176 -1.89 3.67 -16.07
N ARG A 177 -2.02 4.87 -16.63
CA ARG A 177 -1.70 6.12 -15.91
C ARG A 177 -2.48 6.25 -14.60
N ARG A 178 -3.74 5.83 -14.59
CA ARG A 178 -4.65 6.02 -13.44
C ARG A 178 -4.46 4.99 -12.35
N LEU A 179 -4.10 3.75 -12.70
CA LEU A 179 -4.04 2.62 -11.77
C LEU A 179 -2.63 2.31 -11.26
N ARG A 180 -1.60 3.03 -11.71
CA ARG A 180 -0.23 2.88 -11.22
C ARG A 180 -0.07 3.18 -9.72
N THR A 181 -0.89 4.05 -9.15
CA THR A 181 -0.73 4.53 -7.76
C THR A 181 -2.06 4.83 -7.07
N THR A 182 -2.03 4.81 -5.74
CA THR A 182 -3.08 5.32 -4.86
C THR A 182 -2.96 6.82 -4.56
N ASN A 183 -1.93 7.51 -5.06
CA ASN A 183 -1.55 8.88 -4.66
C ASN A 183 -2.63 9.93 -4.85
N MET A 184 -3.47 9.81 -5.89
CA MET A 184 -4.55 10.77 -6.11
C MET A 184 -5.48 10.84 -4.90
N LEU A 185 -5.63 9.74 -4.18
CA LEU A 185 -6.44 9.66 -2.96
C LEU A 185 -5.66 10.05 -1.72
N GLU A 186 -4.39 9.65 -1.61
CA GLU A 186 -3.51 10.12 -0.52
C GLU A 186 -3.43 11.65 -0.49
N ARG A 187 -3.28 12.30 -1.65
CA ARG A 187 -3.29 13.77 -1.75
C ARG A 187 -4.61 14.40 -1.35
N LEU A 188 -5.75 13.82 -1.75
CA LEU A 188 -7.06 14.30 -1.32
C LEU A 188 -7.27 14.18 0.19
N ILE A 189 -6.61 13.23 0.85
CA ILE A 189 -6.64 13.09 2.32
C ILE A 189 -5.70 14.11 2.98
N GLU A 190 -4.50 14.29 2.43
CA GLU A 190 -3.51 15.28 2.91
C GLU A 190 -4.01 16.72 2.77
N ASP A 191 -4.73 17.04 1.69
CA ASP A 191 -5.30 18.36 1.42
C ASP A 191 -6.58 18.67 2.22
N GLY A 192 -7.03 17.72 3.07
CA GLY A 192 -8.18 17.90 3.95
C GLY A 192 -9.52 17.72 3.24
N ILE A 193 -10.08 16.51 3.35
CA ILE A 193 -11.54 16.35 3.46
C ILE A 193 -11.97 16.95 4.80
#